data_AF-A0ABD5DCY3-F1
#
_entry.id   AF-A0ABD5DCY3-F1
#
_cell.length_a   1.000
_cell.length_b   1.000
_cell.length_c   1.000
_cell.angle_alpha   90.00
_cell.angle_beta   90.00
_cell.angle_gamma   90.00
#
_symmetry.space_group_name_H-M   'P 1'
#
loop_
_entity.id
_entity.type
_entity.pdbx_description
1 polymer ?
#
loop_
_entity_poly.entity_id
_entity_poly.type
_entity_poly.pdbx_seq_one_letter_code
_entity_poly.pdbx_strand_id
1 'polypeptide(L)'
;PYQFAIHNPKAMDGNDQPHVHLMFNERLQDGIERDPEQYFKRYNSKNPERGGAKKDNTGKSYQERKTDIKDLRQRWADLCNSHLEKHQIDSRIDMRSYKEQGIEKDPEKKLLPSQAKDPEIREALQP
;
A
#
# COMPACT_ATOMS: atom_id res chain seq x y z
N PRO A 1 -3.91 10.78 -11.30
CA PRO A 1 -4.43 11.49 -10.10
C PRO A 1 -4.30 10.64 -8.82
N TYR A 2 -4.02 11.28 -7.69
CA TYR A 2 -3.99 10.65 -6.37
C TYR A 2 -4.47 11.61 -5.28
N GLN A 3 -4.90 11.06 -4.16
CA GLN A 3 -5.24 11.75 -2.92
C GLN A 3 -4.68 10.96 -1.76
N PHE A 4 -4.23 11.64 -0.71
CA PHE A 4 -3.79 10.96 0.50
C PHE A 4 -4.29 11.66 1.77
N ALA A 5 -4.35 10.90 2.85
CA ALA A 5 -4.63 11.38 4.20
C ALA A 5 -3.71 10.65 5.19
N ILE A 6 -3.11 11.39 6.12
CA ILE A 6 -2.30 10.82 7.22
C ILE A 6 -3.17 10.81 8.47
N HIS A 7 -3.26 9.66 9.11
CA HIS A 7 -3.99 9.45 10.36
C HIS A 7 -3.02 9.04 11.46
N ASN A 8 -3.33 9.38 12.71
CA ASN A 8 -2.61 8.89 13.89
C ASN A 8 -3.59 8.51 15.02
N PRO A 9 -4.40 7.47 14.85
CA PRO A 9 -5.19 6.93 15.95
C PRO A 9 -4.30 6.16 16.93
N LYS A 10 -4.86 5.78 18.08
CA LYS A 10 -4.23 4.82 18.98
C LYS A 10 -4.36 3.39 18.45
N ALA A 11 -3.26 2.64 18.47
CA ALA A 11 -3.24 1.20 18.23
C ALA A 11 -3.88 0.43 19.41
N MET A 12 -4.02 -0.89 19.25
CA MET A 12 -4.62 -1.75 20.28
C MET A 12 -3.79 -1.83 21.57
N ASP A 13 -2.48 -1.66 21.45
CA ASP A 13 -1.51 -1.58 22.54
C ASP A 13 -1.48 -0.19 23.23
N GLY A 14 -2.32 0.76 22.78
CA GLY A 14 -2.38 2.12 23.31
C GLY A 14 -1.31 3.07 22.74
N ASN A 15 -0.38 2.57 21.91
CA ASN A 15 0.63 3.39 21.26
C ASN A 15 0.06 4.16 20.06
N ASP A 16 0.82 5.12 19.55
CA ASP A 16 0.47 5.84 18.31
C ASP A 16 0.58 4.91 17.10
N GLN A 17 -0.39 5.00 16.19
CA GLN A 17 -0.42 4.23 14.96
C GLN A 17 -0.44 5.14 13.72
N PRO A 18 0.62 5.93 13.47
CA PRO A 18 0.67 6.80 12.32
C PRO A 18 0.61 5.98 11.03
N HIS A 19 -0.35 6.25 10.16
CA HIS A 19 -0.50 5.59 8.87
C HIS A 19 -1.06 6.53 7.81
N VAL A 20 -0.80 6.19 6.54
CA VAL A 20 -1.28 6.95 5.39
C VAL A 20 -2.29 6.11 4.59
N HIS A 21 -3.41 6.72 4.25
CA HIS A 21 -4.27 6.25 3.18
C HIS A 21 -3.88 6.96 1.89
N LEU A 22 -3.41 6.22 0.89
CA LEU A 22 -3.09 6.72 -0.44
C LEU A 22 -4.08 6.12 -1.45
N MET A 23 -5.00 6.94 -1.94
CA MET A 23 -5.91 6.59 -3.02
C MET A 23 -5.32 7.12 -4.33
N PHE A 24 -5.13 6.25 -5.31
CA PHE A 24 -4.63 6.65 -6.62
C PHE A 24 -5.47 6.01 -7.72
N ASN A 25 -5.47 6.67 -8.88
CA ASN A 25 -6.16 6.21 -10.06
C ASN A 25 -5.15 5.50 -10.98
N GLU A 26 -5.39 4.24 -11.31
CA GLU A 26 -4.56 3.46 -12.24
C GLU A 26 -4.69 3.93 -13.71
N ARG A 27 -5.50 4.93 -14.01
CA ARG A 27 -5.60 5.52 -15.35
C ARG A 27 -4.41 6.46 -15.60
N LEU A 28 -3.69 6.20 -16.67
CA LEU A 28 -2.55 6.99 -17.12
C LEU A 28 -3.00 8.39 -17.54
N GLN A 29 -2.22 9.40 -17.17
CA GLN A 29 -2.41 10.78 -17.62
C GLN A 29 -1.72 10.95 -18.97
N ASP A 30 -2.47 10.72 -20.04
CA ASP A 30 -2.00 10.78 -21.43
C ASP A 30 -2.17 12.17 -22.08
N GLY A 31 -2.60 13.18 -21.30
CA GLY A 31 -2.79 14.55 -21.77
C GLY A 31 -4.06 14.79 -22.60
N ILE A 32 -4.90 13.77 -22.79
CA ILE A 32 -6.16 13.88 -23.53
C ILE A 32 -7.29 14.27 -22.57
N GLU A 33 -7.93 15.41 -22.83
CA GLU A 33 -9.11 15.85 -22.09
C GLU A 33 -10.29 14.90 -22.35
N ARG A 34 -10.97 14.52 -21.26
CA ARG A 34 -12.14 13.63 -21.28
C ARG A 34 -13.12 14.07 -20.21
N ASP A 35 -14.41 14.05 -20.52
CA ASP A 35 -15.46 14.20 -19.51
C ASP A 35 -15.51 12.97 -18.57
N PRO A 36 -16.20 13.06 -17.41
CA PRO A 36 -16.32 11.95 -16.48
C PRO A 36 -16.93 10.68 -17.10
N GLU A 37 -17.92 10.85 -17.98
CA GLU A 37 -18.62 9.75 -18.67
C GLU A 37 -17.68 8.98 -19.61
N GLN A 38 -16.72 9.66 -20.24
CA GLN A 38 -15.75 9.08 -21.16
C GLN A 38 -14.54 8.54 -20.42
N TYR A 39 -14.04 9.24 -19.39
CA TYR A 39 -12.76 8.96 -18.74
C TYR A 39 -12.62 7.48 -18.31
N PHE A 40 -13.69 6.90 -17.75
CA PHE A 40 -13.68 5.52 -17.24
C PHE A 40 -14.10 4.46 -18.26
N LYS A 41 -14.45 4.83 -19.50
CA LYS A 41 -14.75 3.86 -20.56
C LYS A 41 -13.53 2.98 -20.87
N ARG A 42 -13.74 1.95 -21.68
CA ARG A 42 -12.65 1.11 -22.20
C ARG A 42 -11.71 1.95 -23.04
N TYR A 43 -10.41 1.72 -22.89
CA TYR A 43 -9.38 2.36 -23.72
C TYR A 43 -9.49 1.88 -25.18
N ASN A 44 -9.35 2.82 -26.12
CA ASN A 44 -9.33 2.54 -27.56
C ASN A 44 -7.91 2.75 -28.08
N SER A 45 -7.18 1.67 -28.35
CA SER A 45 -5.78 1.74 -28.78
C SER A 45 -5.60 2.34 -30.18
N LYS A 46 -6.62 2.27 -31.04
CA LYS A 46 -6.55 2.81 -32.41
C LYS A 46 -6.83 4.32 -32.44
N ASN A 47 -7.70 4.80 -31.55
CA ASN A 47 -8.12 6.20 -31.45
C ASN A 47 -8.30 6.57 -29.95
N PRO A 48 -7.21 6.86 -29.22
CA PRO A 48 -7.21 7.09 -27.76
C PRO A 48 -8.19 8.18 -27.28
N GLU A 49 -8.42 9.19 -28.11
CA GLU A 49 -9.34 10.31 -27.91
C GLU A 49 -10.81 9.91 -28.00
N ARG A 50 -11.12 8.74 -28.57
CA ARG A 50 -12.48 8.18 -28.67
C ARG A 50 -12.77 7.09 -27.63
N GLY A 51 -11.85 6.87 -26.68
CA GLY A 51 -11.97 5.90 -25.59
C GLY A 51 -11.77 6.54 -24.22
N GLY A 52 -11.87 5.72 -23.18
CA GLY A 52 -11.44 6.13 -21.82
C GLY A 52 -9.93 6.08 -21.67
N ALA A 53 -9.40 6.63 -20.57
CA ALA A 53 -7.96 6.66 -20.32
C ALA A 53 -7.38 5.23 -20.17
N LYS A 54 -6.15 4.98 -20.62
CA LYS A 54 -5.53 3.64 -20.50
C LYS A 54 -5.25 3.32 -19.03
N LYS A 55 -5.50 2.08 -18.59
CA LYS A 55 -5.04 1.61 -17.27
C LYS A 55 -3.56 1.22 -17.33
N ASP A 56 -2.79 1.54 -16.30
CA ASP A 56 -1.37 1.19 -16.21
C ASP A 56 -1.12 -0.33 -16.26
N ASN A 57 -2.04 -1.12 -15.69
CA ASN A 57 -1.95 -2.57 -15.71
C ASN A 57 -2.39 -3.24 -17.03
N THR A 58 -2.78 -2.46 -18.05
CA THR A 58 -3.23 -3.01 -19.35
C THR A 58 -2.10 -3.78 -20.02
N GLY A 59 -2.28 -5.09 -20.19
CA GLY A 59 -1.31 -5.96 -20.86
C GLY A 59 -0.28 -6.61 -19.93
N LYS A 60 -0.23 -6.24 -18.64
CA LYS A 60 0.65 -6.90 -17.66
C LYS A 60 0.12 -8.30 -17.32
N SER A 61 1.00 -9.29 -17.35
CA SER A 61 0.75 -10.64 -16.85
C SER A 61 0.55 -10.65 -15.33
N TYR A 62 0.06 -11.77 -14.80
CA TYR A 62 -0.06 -11.95 -13.35
C TYR A 62 1.30 -11.89 -12.65
N GLN A 63 2.35 -12.46 -13.25
CA GLN A 63 3.69 -12.47 -12.65
C GLN A 63 4.28 -11.06 -12.60
N GLU A 64 4.17 -10.28 -13.68
CA GLU A 64 4.61 -8.88 -13.69
C GLU A 64 3.91 -8.06 -12.60
N ARG A 65 2.57 -8.19 -12.46
CA ARG A 65 1.84 -7.50 -11.39
C ARG A 65 2.29 -7.92 -9.99
N LYS A 66 2.64 -9.19 -9.80
CA LYS A 66 3.14 -9.71 -8.53
C LYS A 66 4.52 -9.13 -8.20
N THR A 67 5.39 -9.02 -9.21
CA THR A 67 6.70 -8.36 -9.09
C THR A 67 6.54 -6.88 -8.78
N ASP A 68 5.69 -6.15 -9.52
CA ASP A 68 5.43 -4.72 -9.30
C ASP A 68 5.02 -4.42 -7.85
N ILE A 69 4.19 -5.28 -7.22
CA ILE A 69 3.78 -5.12 -5.83
C ILE A 69 4.96 -5.33 -4.87
N LYS A 70 5.83 -6.31 -5.13
CA LYS A 70 7.04 -6.53 -4.32
C LYS A 70 7.99 -5.35 -4.44
N ASP A 71 8.20 -4.85 -5.66
CA ASP A 71 9.07 -3.71 -5.92
C ASP A 71 8.53 -2.42 -5.30
N LEU A 72 7.21 -2.21 -5.32
CA LEU A 72 6.56 -1.11 -4.60
C LEU A 72 6.82 -1.18 -3.09
N ARG A 73 6.67 -2.37 -2.50
CA ARG A 73 6.95 -2.59 -1.07
C ARG A 73 8.42 -2.33 -0.75
N GLN A 74 9.34 -2.80 -1.59
CA GLN A 74 10.77 -2.58 -1.40
C GLN A 74 11.10 -1.07 -1.46
N ARG A 75 10.62 -0.36 -2.48
CA ARG A 75 10.81 1.10 -2.59
C ARG A 75 10.29 1.87 -1.38
N TRP A 76 9.16 1.44 -0.82
CA TRP A 76 8.65 2.02 0.42
C TRP A 76 9.59 1.79 1.60
N ALA A 77 10.07 0.56 1.81
CA ALA A 77 10.99 0.26 2.90
C ALA A 77 12.33 0.98 2.75
N ASP A 78 12.89 1.03 1.53
CA ASP A 78 14.12 1.77 1.25
C ASP A 78 13.97 3.25 1.58
N LEU A 79 12.85 3.86 1.14
CA LEU A 79 12.56 5.25 1.45
C LEU A 79 12.42 5.49 2.95
N CYS A 80 11.64 4.66 3.66
CA CYS A 80 11.49 4.77 5.11
C CYS A 80 12.82 4.61 5.84
N ASN A 81 13.62 3.60 5.49
CA ASN A 81 14.93 3.37 6.10
C ASN A 81 15.88 4.53 5.86
N SER A 82 15.88 5.13 4.67
CA SER A 82 16.69 6.32 4.38
C SER A 82 16.32 7.51 5.28
N HIS A 83 15.02 7.68 5.57
CA HIS A 83 14.55 8.71 6.49
C HIS A 83 14.88 8.37 7.95
N LEU A 84 14.73 7.11 8.37
CA LEU A 84 15.12 6.67 9.72
C LEU A 84 16.62 6.92 9.97
N GLU A 85 17.47 6.56 9.02
CA GLU A 85 18.92 6.81 9.07
C GLU A 85 19.24 8.31 9.12
N LYS A 86 18.62 9.13 8.25
CA LYS A 86 18.79 10.59 8.25
C LYS A 86 18.46 11.22 9.60
N HIS A 87 17.52 10.64 10.33
CA HIS A 87 17.11 11.10 11.66
C HIS A 87 17.79 10.34 12.81
N GLN A 88 18.82 9.53 12.52
CA GLN A 88 19.60 8.78 13.52
C GLN A 88 18.74 7.85 14.38
N ILE A 89 17.69 7.28 13.78
CA ILE A 89 16.84 6.27 14.42
C ILE A 89 17.36 4.89 13.98
N ASP A 90 17.67 4.01 14.93
CA ASP A 90 18.28 2.69 14.65
C ASP A 90 17.29 1.66 14.08
N SER A 91 15.98 1.87 14.23
CA SER A 91 14.95 0.96 13.70
C SER A 91 15.04 0.83 12.18
N ARG A 92 14.74 -0.37 11.65
CA ARG A 92 14.70 -0.64 10.21
C ARG A 92 13.46 -1.46 9.85
N ILE A 93 12.96 -1.22 8.63
CA ILE A 93 11.88 -1.97 8.01
C ILE A 93 12.48 -2.96 7.02
N ASP A 94 12.03 -4.21 7.09
CA ASP A 94 12.30 -5.24 6.07
C ASP A 94 10.96 -5.84 5.63
N MET A 95 10.68 -5.78 4.32
CA MET A 95 9.40 -6.24 3.75
C MET A 95 9.39 -7.73 3.42
N ARG A 96 10.55 -8.40 3.53
CA ARG A 96 10.66 -9.85 3.40
C ARG A 96 9.98 -10.51 4.58
N SER A 97 9.41 -11.69 4.38
CA SER A 97 8.91 -12.50 5.50
C SER A 97 10.04 -12.89 6.46
N TYR A 98 9.73 -13.19 7.73
CA TYR A 98 10.74 -13.70 8.68
C TYR A 98 11.52 -14.90 8.11
N LYS A 99 10.83 -15.81 7.40
CA LYS A 99 11.46 -16.93 6.69
C LYS A 99 12.48 -16.48 5.65
N GLU A 100 12.15 -15.50 4.81
CA GLU A 100 13.06 -14.96 3.79
C GLU A 100 14.23 -14.16 4.41
N GLN A 101 14.08 -13.70 5.65
CA GLN A 101 15.15 -13.07 6.44
C GLN A 101 16.02 -14.09 7.20
N GLY A 102 15.62 -15.37 7.24
CA GLY A 102 16.28 -16.39 8.05
C GLY A 102 15.99 -16.27 9.55
N ILE A 103 14.91 -15.59 9.92
CA ILE A 103 14.48 -15.40 11.32
C ILE A 103 13.50 -16.51 11.68
N GLU A 104 13.83 -17.31 12.71
CA GLU A 104 12.93 -18.30 13.29
C GLU A 104 11.95 -17.64 14.26
N LYS A 105 10.92 -16.99 13.70
CA LYS A 105 9.82 -16.40 14.44
C LYS A 105 8.51 -16.64 13.72
N ASP A 106 7.50 -17.07 14.46
CA ASP A 106 6.15 -17.20 13.92
C ASP A 106 5.54 -15.81 13.66
N PRO A 107 4.85 -15.61 12.51
CA PRO A 107 4.13 -14.38 12.26
C PRO A 107 2.99 -14.20 13.27
N GLU A 108 2.70 -12.94 13.62
CA GLU A 108 1.57 -12.62 14.48
C GLU A 108 0.24 -13.09 13.88
N LYS A 109 -0.64 -13.60 14.73
CA LYS A 109 -1.97 -14.05 14.30
C LYS A 109 -2.81 -12.85 13.88
N LYS A 110 -3.41 -12.92 12.69
CA LYS A 110 -4.37 -11.92 12.24
C LYS A 110 -5.60 -11.92 13.15
N LEU A 111 -5.87 -10.79 13.81
CA LEU A 111 -7.11 -10.57 14.54
C LEU A 111 -8.21 -10.06 13.59
N LEU A 112 -9.40 -10.64 13.72
CA LEU A 112 -10.60 -10.16 13.05
C LEU A 112 -11.18 -8.94 13.78
N PRO A 113 -12.00 -8.11 13.12
CA PRO A 113 -12.62 -6.94 13.76
C PRO A 113 -13.47 -7.28 14.99
N SER A 114 -14.06 -8.47 15.07
CA SER A 114 -14.78 -8.95 16.26
C SER A 114 -13.83 -9.24 17.41
N GLN A 115 -12.72 -9.93 17.14
CA GLN A 115 -11.69 -10.27 18.13
C GLN A 115 -10.97 -9.01 18.65
N ALA A 116 -10.73 -8.03 17.78
CA ALA A 116 -10.11 -6.77 18.18
C ALA A 116 -10.98 -5.92 19.13
N LYS A 117 -12.28 -6.22 19.22
CA LYS A 117 -13.21 -5.56 20.15
C LYS A 117 -13.37 -6.32 21.47
N ASP A 118 -12.86 -7.53 21.56
CA ASP A 118 -12.92 -8.36 22.76
C ASP A 118 -12.05 -7.73 23.86
N PRO A 119 -12.61 -7.37 25.03
CA PRO A 119 -11.86 -6.76 26.12
C PRO A 119 -10.69 -7.61 26.61
N GLU A 120 -10.85 -8.94 26.70
CA GLU A 120 -9.80 -9.85 27.19
C GLU A 120 -8.60 -9.87 26.23
N ILE A 121 -8.89 -9.93 24.92
CA ILE A 121 -7.83 -9.89 23.89
C ILE A 121 -7.12 -8.54 23.91
N ARG A 122 -7.86 -7.44 24.13
CA ARG A 122 -7.25 -6.10 24.19
C ARG A 122 -6.36 -5.94 25.40
N GLU A 123 -6.81 -6.38 26.57
CA GLU A 123 -6.02 -6.32 27.81
C GLU A 123 -4.74 -7.15 27.68
N ALA A 124 -4.80 -8.34 27.07
CA ALA A 124 -3.63 -9.19 26.83
C ALA A 124 -2.59 -8.61 25.86
N LEU A 125 -2.94 -7.55 25.11
CA LEU A 125 -2.05 -6.89 24.14
C LEU A 125 -1.51 -5.54 24.65
N GLN A 126 -1.96 -5.07 25.81
CA GLN A 126 -1.42 -3.87 26.43
C GLN A 126 -0.07 -4.20 27.10
N PRO A 127 0.91 -3.29 27.02
CA PRO A 127 2.25 -3.50 27.57
C PRO A 127 2.27 -3.54 29.12
#